data_AF-A0A7S0WC31-F1
#
_entry.id   AF-A0A7S0WC31-F1
#
_cell.length_a   1.000
_cell.length_b   1.000
_cell.length_c   1.000
_cell.angle_alpha   90.00
_cell.angle_beta   90.00
_cell.angle_gamma   90.00
#
_symmetry.space_group_name_H-M   'P 1'
#
loop_
_entity.id
_entity.type
_entity.pdbx_description
1 polymer ?
#
loop_
_entity_poly.entity_id
_entity_poly.type
_entity_poly.pdbx_seq_one_letter_code
_entity_poly.pdbx_strand_id
1 'polypeptide(L)'
;LYLGEGNGEAREDALEIVLRKLRAKWHTVHATFKVFSGRQSDQGGFEWYFDRSEWLTTLRLLNTGLSDSEILSAFDTMDAAEGLGFLTFDQLQDVMRRTCPPDQHSPPRGQGG
;
A
#
# COMPACT_ATOMS: atom_id res chain seq x y z
N LEU A 1 -20.46 -24.58 -17.96
CA LEU A 1 -19.83 -24.31 -16.66
C LEU A 1 -19.22 -22.91 -16.73
N TYR A 2 -20.05 -21.90 -16.50
CA TYR A 2 -19.58 -20.54 -16.25
C TYR A 2 -19.62 -20.36 -14.74
N LEU A 3 -18.53 -19.91 -14.14
CA LEU A 3 -18.43 -19.01 -12.98
C LEU A 3 -16.95 -18.99 -12.57
N GLY A 4 -16.34 -17.80 -12.60
CA GLY A 4 -14.97 -17.59 -12.16
C GLY A 4 -14.25 -16.36 -12.72
N GLU A 5 -14.88 -15.55 -13.58
CA GLU A 5 -14.44 -14.16 -13.78
C GLU A 5 -14.93 -13.34 -12.59
N GLY A 6 -14.01 -13.00 -11.68
CA GLY A 6 -14.32 -12.24 -10.46
C GLY A 6 -13.15 -12.12 -9.47
N ASN A 7 -12.01 -12.78 -9.72
CA ASN A 7 -10.87 -12.73 -8.80
C ASN A 7 -9.92 -11.53 -9.00
N GLY A 8 -10.06 -10.76 -10.09
CA GLY A 8 -9.28 -9.53 -10.30
C GLY A 8 -9.85 -8.36 -9.51
N GLU A 9 -11.14 -8.12 -9.66
CA GLU A 9 -11.86 -6.98 -9.09
C GLU A 9 -11.84 -6.98 -7.55
N ALA A 10 -11.99 -8.15 -6.92
CA ALA A 10 -11.92 -8.27 -5.45
C ALA A 10 -10.51 -8.01 -4.88
N ARG A 11 -9.44 -8.25 -5.66
CA ARG A 11 -8.05 -8.00 -5.24
C ARG A 11 -7.69 -6.51 -5.32
N GLU A 12 -8.20 -5.82 -6.32
CA GLU A 12 -8.04 -4.37 -6.47
C GLU A 12 -8.83 -3.63 -5.39
N ASP A 13 -10.06 -4.06 -5.09
CA ASP A 13 -10.88 -3.47 -4.03
C ASP A 13 -10.23 -3.61 -2.64
N ALA A 14 -9.64 -4.79 -2.34
CA ALA A 14 -8.91 -5.02 -1.10
C ALA A 14 -7.67 -4.10 -0.97
N LEU A 15 -6.90 -3.95 -2.05
CA LEU A 15 -5.74 -3.04 -2.07
C LEU A 15 -6.20 -1.60 -1.81
N GLU A 16 -7.25 -1.13 -2.48
CA GLU A 16 -7.80 0.20 -2.26
C GLU A 16 -8.25 0.43 -0.81
N ILE A 17 -8.97 -0.52 -0.21
CA ILE A 17 -9.40 -0.45 1.18
C ILE A 17 -8.19 -0.35 2.10
N VAL A 18 -7.18 -1.21 1.91
CA VAL A 18 -5.94 -1.19 2.71
C VAL A 18 -5.23 0.14 2.58
N LEU A 19 -5.05 0.65 1.37
CA LEU A 19 -4.38 1.93 1.11
C LEU A 19 -5.14 3.12 1.70
N ARG A 20 -6.48 3.13 1.65
CA ARG A 20 -7.29 4.17 2.31
C ARG A 20 -7.09 4.16 3.83
N LYS A 21 -7.07 2.98 4.46
CA LYS A 21 -6.82 2.83 5.91
C LYS A 21 -5.40 3.26 6.27
N LEU A 22 -4.42 2.88 5.47
CA LEU A 22 -3.02 3.30 5.63
C LEU A 22 -2.88 4.82 5.51
N ARG A 23 -3.54 5.44 4.53
CA ARG A 23 -3.52 6.88 4.32
C ARG A 23 -4.08 7.65 5.51
N ALA A 24 -5.18 7.18 6.10
CA ALA A 24 -5.76 7.77 7.31
C ALA A 24 -4.78 7.77 8.50
N LYS A 25 -3.84 6.81 8.52
CA LYS A 25 -2.82 6.65 9.55
C LYS A 25 -1.41 6.89 9.00
N TRP A 26 -1.25 7.65 7.91
CA TRP A 26 0.01 7.75 7.16
C TRP A 26 1.21 8.14 8.02
N HIS A 27 1.03 9.08 8.95
CA HIS A 27 2.08 9.50 9.88
C HIS A 27 2.55 8.33 10.76
N THR A 28 1.63 7.53 11.27
CA THR A 28 1.94 6.34 12.09
C THR A 28 2.57 5.24 11.24
N VAL A 29 2.05 5.00 10.04
CA VAL A 29 2.63 4.05 9.07
C VAL A 29 4.08 4.43 8.81
N HIS A 30 4.34 5.66 8.37
CA HIS A 30 5.67 6.15 8.06
C HIS A 30 6.62 6.11 9.27
N ALA A 31 6.14 6.40 10.48
CA ALA A 31 6.95 6.29 11.71
C ALA A 31 7.31 4.83 12.03
N THR A 32 6.32 3.92 12.02
CA THR A 32 6.54 2.48 12.24
C THR A 32 7.49 1.92 11.18
N PHE A 33 7.31 2.33 9.92
CA PHE A 33 8.18 1.95 8.81
C PHE A 33 9.65 2.33 9.02
N LYS A 34 9.91 3.55 9.48
CA LYS A 34 11.28 3.97 9.77
C LYS A 34 11.92 3.18 10.91
N VAL A 35 11.12 2.70 11.86
CA VAL A 35 11.59 1.95 13.03
C VAL A 35 11.85 0.48 12.71
N PHE A 36 10.95 -0.17 11.98
CA PHE A 36 11.01 -1.61 11.74
C PHE A 36 11.78 -2.00 10.47
N SER A 37 11.75 -1.16 9.43
CA SER A 37 12.18 -1.55 8.09
C SER A 37 13.51 -0.91 7.67
N GLY A 38 14.10 -0.05 8.50
CA GLY A 38 15.36 0.61 8.19
C GLY A 38 16.52 -0.36 8.19
N ARG A 39 17.01 -0.72 7.00
CA ARG A 39 18.20 -1.54 6.85
C ARG A 39 19.29 -0.72 6.17
N GLN A 40 20.51 -0.82 6.70
CA GLN A 40 21.67 -0.23 6.06
C GLN A 40 22.02 -1.13 4.86
N SER A 41 21.93 -0.56 3.67
CA SER A 41 22.38 -1.18 2.43
C SER A 41 23.90 -1.29 2.44
N ASP A 42 24.42 -2.35 1.82
CA ASP A 42 25.85 -2.62 1.71
C ASP A 42 26.61 -1.49 0.99
N GLN A 43 25.89 -0.74 0.14
CA GLN A 43 26.40 0.44 -0.57
C GLN A 43 26.40 1.74 0.26
N GLY A 44 26.11 1.66 1.56
CA GLY A 44 26.10 2.83 2.46
C GLY A 44 24.83 3.68 2.41
N GLY A 45 23.80 3.24 1.68
CA GLY A 45 22.46 3.84 1.69
C GLY A 45 21.57 3.25 2.79
N PHE A 46 20.53 3.97 3.22
CA PHE A 46 19.44 3.37 3.99
C PHE A 46 18.33 2.98 3.03
N GLU A 47 17.97 1.71 3.02
CA GLU A 47 16.83 1.21 2.26
C GLU A 47 15.79 0.68 3.24
N TRP A 48 14.55 1.10 3.03
CA TRP A 48 13.41 0.65 3.82
C TRP A 48 12.62 -0.34 2.98
N TYR A 49 12.72 -1.61 3.33
CA TYR A 49 11.95 -2.68 2.71
C TYR A 49 11.38 -3.61 3.77
N PHE A 50 10.26 -4.23 3.44
CA PHE A 50 9.54 -5.11 4.34
C PHE A 50 9.12 -6.38 3.63
N ASP A 51 9.31 -7.52 4.30
CA ASP A 51 8.77 -8.79 3.85
C ASP A 51 7.28 -8.92 4.22
N ARG A 52 6.64 -9.97 3.69
CA ARG A 52 5.23 -10.28 3.90
C ARG A 52 4.83 -10.33 5.39
N SER A 53 5.70 -10.80 6.26
CA SER A 53 5.48 -10.93 7.71
C SER A 53 5.56 -9.58 8.42
N GLU A 54 6.51 -8.74 8.03
CA GLU A 54 6.67 -7.37 8.54
C GLU A 54 5.47 -6.49 8.13
N TRP A 55 4.98 -6.66 6.91
CA TRP A 55 3.74 -6.01 6.44
C TRP A 55 2.53 -6.38 7.30
N LEU A 56 2.31 -7.70 7.48
CA LEU A 56 1.18 -8.21 8.25
C LEU A 56 1.23 -7.71 9.70
N THR A 57 2.41 -7.75 10.31
CA THR A 57 2.63 -7.30 11.69
C THR A 57 2.36 -5.80 11.82
N THR A 58 2.89 -4.99 10.90
CA THR A 58 2.70 -3.54 10.89
C THR A 58 1.23 -3.17 10.80
N LEU A 59 0.49 -3.78 9.86
CA LEU A 59 -0.93 -3.51 9.67
C LEU A 59 -1.80 -3.98 10.84
N ARG A 60 -1.44 -5.10 11.48
CA ARG A 60 -2.06 -5.56 12.73
C ARG A 60 -1.83 -4.57 13.87
N LEU A 61 -0.60 -4.09 14.05
CA LEU A 61 -0.25 -3.11 15.08
C LEU A 61 -0.97 -1.77 14.87
N LEU A 62 -1.15 -1.37 13.62
CA LEU A 62 -1.89 -0.16 13.27
C LEU A 62 -3.38 -0.26 13.57
N ASN A 63 -3.90 -1.44 13.94
CA ASN A 63 -5.31 -1.71 14.23
C ASN A 63 -6.21 -1.10 13.14
N THR A 64 -5.97 -1.52 11.90
CA THR A 64 -6.67 -1.02 10.71
C THR A 64 -8.07 -1.58 10.55
N GLY A 65 -8.41 -2.63 11.30
CA GLY A 65 -9.67 -3.37 11.18
C GLY A 65 -9.74 -4.25 9.95
N LEU A 66 -8.59 -4.50 9.30
CA LEU A 66 -8.47 -5.36 8.12
C LEU A 66 -8.24 -6.81 8.55
N SER A 67 -8.79 -7.74 7.78
CA SER A 67 -8.53 -9.17 7.93
C SER A 67 -7.14 -9.53 7.41
N ASP A 68 -6.54 -10.60 7.93
CA ASP A 68 -5.23 -11.07 7.46
C ASP A 68 -5.24 -11.35 5.95
N SER A 69 -6.34 -11.88 5.41
CA SER A 69 -6.51 -12.13 3.97
C SER A 69 -6.45 -10.85 3.13
N GLU A 70 -7.08 -9.77 3.58
CA GLU A 70 -7.07 -8.46 2.89
C GLU A 70 -5.67 -7.85 2.92
N ILE A 71 -5.01 -7.94 4.07
CA ILE A 71 -3.64 -7.45 4.28
C ILE A 71 -2.66 -8.19 3.34
N LEU A 72 -2.73 -9.52 3.33
CA LEU A 72 -1.86 -10.35 2.52
C LEU A 72 -2.19 -10.20 1.02
N SER A 73 -3.47 -10.08 0.66
CA SER A 73 -3.85 -9.82 -0.73
C SER A 73 -3.30 -8.50 -1.23
N ALA A 74 -3.33 -7.43 -0.42
CA ALA A 74 -2.73 -6.14 -0.79
C ALA A 74 -1.22 -6.24 -0.98
N PHE A 75 -0.53 -7.03 -0.15
CA PHE A 75 0.90 -7.31 -0.33
C PHE A 75 1.16 -8.03 -1.65
N ASP A 76 0.46 -9.14 -1.90
CA ASP A 76 0.59 -9.93 -3.12
C ASP A 76 0.30 -9.07 -4.38
N THR A 77 -0.67 -8.16 -4.34
CA THR A 77 -0.96 -7.26 -5.47
C THR A 77 0.18 -6.26 -5.72
N MET A 78 0.79 -5.71 -4.67
CA MET A 78 1.92 -4.78 -4.84
C MET A 78 3.19 -5.52 -5.24
N ASP A 79 3.43 -6.71 -4.69
CA ASP A 79 4.61 -7.54 -5.00
C ASP A 79 4.51 -8.09 -6.43
N ALA A 80 3.32 -8.42 -6.94
CA ALA A 80 3.13 -8.96 -8.28
C ALA A 80 3.71 -8.08 -9.41
N ALA A 81 3.90 -6.78 -9.17
CA ALA A 81 4.53 -5.88 -10.13
C ALA A 81 6.03 -6.20 -10.34
N GLU A 82 6.72 -6.68 -9.31
CA GLU A 82 8.19 -6.78 -9.28
C GLU A 82 8.69 -8.19 -8.90
N GLY A 83 7.85 -8.99 -8.22
CA GLY A 83 8.10 -10.40 -7.87
C GLY A 83 9.28 -10.61 -6.92
N LEU A 84 9.55 -9.64 -6.05
CA LEU A 84 10.77 -9.60 -5.23
C LEU A 84 10.58 -10.29 -3.87
N GLY A 85 9.34 -10.54 -3.45
CA GLY A 85 8.99 -11.06 -2.13
C GLY A 85 9.12 -10.05 -1.00
N PHE A 86 9.42 -8.79 -1.34
CA PHE A 86 9.49 -7.66 -0.42
C PHE A 86 9.01 -6.40 -1.13
N LEU A 87 8.54 -5.44 -0.34
CA LEU A 87 8.10 -4.15 -0.83
C LEU A 87 8.99 -3.07 -0.23
N THR A 88 9.40 -2.12 -1.06
CA THR A 88 10.12 -0.93 -0.64
C THR A 88 9.16 0.16 -0.19
N PHE A 89 9.66 1.06 0.65
CA PHE A 89 8.87 2.21 1.06
C PHE A 89 8.49 3.11 -0.11
N ASP A 90 9.38 3.24 -1.10
CA ASP A 90 9.14 4.03 -2.31
C ASP A 90 7.99 3.45 -3.15
N GLN A 91 7.96 2.12 -3.34
CA GLN A 91 6.85 1.43 -3.99
C GLN A 91 5.53 1.67 -3.27
N LEU A 92 5.50 1.57 -1.94
CA LEU A 92 4.29 1.86 -1.17
C LEU A 92 3.84 3.31 -1.37
N GLN A 93 4.76 4.28 -1.32
CA GLN A 93 4.48 5.70 -1.55
C GLN A 93 3.93 5.98 -2.95
N ASP A 94 4.53 5.38 -3.98
CA ASP A 94 4.08 5.51 -5.36
C ASP A 94 2.68 4.92 -5.55
N VAL A 95 2.42 3.72 -5.02
CA VAL A 95 1.09 3.08 -5.06
C VAL A 95 0.05 3.96 -4.35
N MET A 96 0.31 4.47 -3.14
CA MET A 96 -0.66 5.36 -2.48
C MET A 96 -0.90 6.66 -3.25
N ARG A 97 0.12 7.23 -3.92
CA ARG A 97 -0.05 8.42 -4.74
C ARG A 97 -0.96 8.16 -5.94
N ARG A 98 -0.87 6.97 -6.55
CA ARG A 98 -1.69 6.57 -7.70
C ARG A 98 -3.12 6.26 -7.31
N THR A 99 -3.31 5.46 -6.27
CA THR A 99 -4.63 4.98 -5.84
C THR A 99 -5.39 6.00 -5.01
N CYS A 100 -4.67 6.94 -4.41
CA CYS A 100 -5.21 7.96 -3.52
C CYS A 100 -4.59 9.31 -3.89
N PRO A 101 -4.94 9.88 -5.06
CA PRO A 101 -4.49 11.22 -5.39
C PRO A 101 -4.90 12.18 -4.26
N PRO A 102 -4.09 13.20 -3.94
CA PRO A 102 -4.61 14.36 -3.23
C PRO A 102 -5.79 14.85 -4.06
N ASP A 103 -6.95 15.03 -3.43
CA ASP A 103 -8.16 15.57 -4.04
C ASP A 103 -7.74 16.66 -5.03
N GLN A 104 -7.73 16.33 -6.32
CA GLN A 104 -7.64 17.35 -7.35
C GLN A 104 -9.02 17.98 -7.33
N HIS A 105 -9.21 18.84 -6.34
CA HIS A 105 -10.12 19.95 -6.36
C HIS A 105 -9.72 20.79 -7.56
N SER A 106 -10.08 20.30 -8.74
CA SER A 106 -10.13 21.09 -9.94
C SER A 106 -11.20 22.13 -9.63
N PRO A 107 -10.88 23.43 -9.56
CA PRO A 107 -11.93 24.42 -9.51
C PRO A 107 -12.84 24.17 -10.71
N PRO A 108 -14.17 24.32 -10.59
CA PRO A 108 -15.05 24.21 -11.75
C PRO A 108 -14.52 25.20 -12.76
N ARG A 109 -13.98 24.69 -13.88
CA ARG A 109 -13.48 25.53 -14.96
C ARG A 109 -14.70 26.29 -15.46
N GLY A 110 -14.78 27.54 -15.03
CA GLY A 110 -15.84 28.46 -15.37
C GLY A 110 -16.05 28.40 -16.87
N GLN A 111 -17.24 27.94 -17.23
CA GLN A 111 -17.89 28.32 -18.46
C GLN A 111 -17.99 29.84 -18.44
N GLY A 112 -17.18 30.54 -19.23
CA GLY A 112 -17.19 32.00 -19.28
C GLY A 112 -16.20 32.55 -20.29
N GLY A 113 -16.73 33.05 -21.40
CA GLY A 113 -16.01 33.77 -22.45
C GLY A 113 -16.38 33.28 -23.84
#